data_AF-A0A7J9VYR0-F1
#
_entry.id   AF-A0A7J9VYR0-F1
#
_cell.length_a   1.000
_cell.length_b   1.000
_cell.length_c   1.000
_cell.angle_alpha   90.00
_cell.angle_beta   90.00
_cell.angle_gamma   90.00
#
_symmetry.space_group_name_H-M   'P 1'
#
loop_
_entity.id
_entity.type
_entity.pdbx_description
1 polymer ?
#
loop_
_entity_poly.entity_id
_entity_poly.type
_entity_poly.pdbx_seq_one_letter_code
_entity_poly.pdbx_strand_id
1 'polypeptide(L)'
;MTGSPRHEDIERHLSDLVNRSYEGAESWPDRVAVFDRAVELLSPVVARILDETDATFLDGTGEVAQRTVEHDDGSVDAHWELSWPQQQEATGRDGGAVAPIQVIAWFHRMFTHAHLRGSTAGDWPLQVTSAADAQRQEPIVRAIVETELHQRIFDGRWWVLPAAVRRYGPPPE
;
A
#
# COMPACT_ATOMS: atom_id res chain seq x y z
N MET A 1 -2.42 -1.20 -22.81
CA MET A 1 -3.89 -1.35 -22.65
C MET A 1 -4.40 -0.09 -21.97
N THR A 2 -5.22 0.71 -22.65
CA THR A 2 -5.95 1.80 -22.01
C THR A 2 -7.22 1.22 -21.40
N GLY A 3 -7.11 0.70 -20.17
CA GLY A 3 -8.26 0.19 -19.43
C GLY A 3 -9.07 1.34 -18.85
N SER A 4 -10.40 1.25 -18.93
CA SER A 4 -11.30 2.01 -18.06
C SER A 4 -10.86 1.83 -16.60
N PRO A 5 -11.11 2.81 -15.70
CA PRO A 5 -11.08 2.55 -14.27
C PRO A 5 -11.79 1.23 -13.94
N ARG A 6 -11.30 0.50 -12.93
CA ARG A 6 -11.77 -0.86 -12.56
C ARG A 6 -13.28 -0.88 -12.35
N HIS A 7 -14.01 -1.18 -13.43
CA HIS A 7 -15.44 -0.88 -13.54
C HIS A 7 -16.25 -1.62 -12.49
N GLU A 8 -16.00 -2.92 -12.32
CA GLU A 8 -16.63 -3.76 -11.30
C GLU A 8 -16.41 -3.21 -9.88
N ASP A 9 -15.19 -2.77 -9.56
CA ASP A 9 -14.88 -2.26 -8.22
C ASP A 9 -15.53 -0.89 -7.99
N ILE A 10 -15.67 -0.06 -9.03
CA ILE A 10 -16.42 1.19 -8.93
C ILE A 10 -17.93 0.94 -8.77
N GLU A 11 -18.50 -0.03 -9.48
CA GLU A 11 -19.92 -0.39 -9.32
C GLU A 11 -20.21 -0.93 -7.93
N ARG A 12 -19.35 -1.78 -7.38
CA ARG A 12 -19.49 -2.30 -6.01
C ARG A 12 -19.33 -1.20 -4.96
N HIS A 13 -18.37 -0.29 -5.15
CA HIS A 13 -18.23 0.92 -4.33
C HIS A 13 -19.53 1.76 -4.32
N LEU A 14 -20.17 1.95 -5.48
CA LEU A 14 -21.44 2.67 -5.56
C LEU A 14 -22.57 1.91 -4.86
N SER A 15 -22.62 0.58 -5.01
CA SER A 15 -23.58 -0.29 -4.31
C SER A 15 -23.44 -0.16 -2.78
N ASP A 16 -22.21 -0.17 -2.27
CA ASP A 16 -21.92 0.04 -0.86
C ASP A 16 -22.49 1.36 -0.35
N LEU A 17 -22.26 2.45 -1.09
CA LEU A 17 -22.78 3.78 -0.72
C LEU A 17 -24.31 3.85 -0.73
N VAL A 18 -24.96 3.25 -1.73
CA VAL A 18 -26.42 3.24 -1.86
C VAL A 18 -27.05 2.43 -0.73
N ASN A 19 -26.52 1.24 -0.45
CA ASN A 19 -27.06 0.33 0.55
C ASN A 19 -26.57 0.62 1.97
N ARG A 20 -25.59 1.52 2.11
CA ARG A 20 -24.88 1.82 3.36
C ARG A 20 -24.31 0.56 4.00
N SER A 21 -23.73 -0.32 3.19
CA SER A 21 -23.07 -1.56 3.59
C SER A 21 -21.64 -1.60 3.05
N TYR A 22 -20.80 -2.48 3.56
CA TYR A 22 -19.52 -2.84 2.93
C TYR A 22 -19.62 -4.27 2.42
N GLU A 23 -19.73 -4.47 1.11
CA GLU A 23 -19.85 -5.80 0.48
C GLU A 23 -21.02 -6.62 1.06
N GLY A 24 -22.12 -5.93 1.39
CA GLY A 24 -23.31 -6.51 2.03
C GLY A 24 -23.27 -6.56 3.57
N ALA A 25 -22.15 -6.23 4.21
CA ALA A 25 -22.07 -6.14 5.67
C ALA A 25 -22.63 -4.79 6.18
N GLU A 26 -23.63 -4.85 7.06
CA GLU A 26 -24.30 -3.64 7.58
C GLU A 26 -23.75 -3.20 8.93
N SER A 27 -23.43 -4.13 9.83
CA SER A 27 -22.95 -3.83 11.18
C SER A 27 -21.44 -3.57 11.19
N TRP A 28 -20.94 -2.73 12.09
CA TRP A 28 -19.51 -2.46 12.18
C TRP A 28 -18.65 -3.73 12.37
N PRO A 29 -18.98 -4.66 13.30
CA PRO A 29 -18.23 -5.91 13.42
C PRO A 29 -18.18 -6.74 12.14
N ASP A 30 -19.29 -6.83 11.41
CA ASP A 30 -19.33 -7.59 10.15
C ASP A 30 -18.48 -6.91 9.07
N ARG A 31 -18.48 -5.57 9.01
CA ARG A 31 -17.64 -4.82 8.06
C ARG A 31 -16.16 -4.95 8.38
N VAL A 32 -15.78 -5.00 9.66
CA VAL A 32 -14.41 -5.27 10.08
C VAL A 32 -14.00 -6.69 9.67
N ALA A 33 -14.89 -7.69 9.81
CA ALA A 33 -14.60 -9.04 9.32
C ALA A 33 -14.40 -9.08 7.79
N VAL A 34 -15.17 -8.28 7.02
CA VAL A 34 -14.92 -8.09 5.58
C VAL A 34 -13.55 -7.44 5.33
N PHE A 35 -13.19 -6.42 6.11
CA PHE A 35 -11.88 -5.77 6.01
C PHE A 35 -10.73 -6.73 6.30
N ASP A 36 -10.78 -7.48 7.40
CA ASP A 36 -9.73 -8.45 7.76
C ASP A 36 -9.56 -9.50 6.66
N ARG A 37 -10.68 -9.99 6.11
CA ARG A 37 -10.66 -10.92 4.99
C ARG A 37 -10.05 -10.30 3.73
N ALA A 38 -10.36 -9.05 3.44
CA ALA A 38 -9.78 -8.31 2.32
C ALA A 38 -8.25 -8.17 2.48
N VAL A 39 -7.77 -7.87 3.69
CA VAL A 39 -6.34 -7.78 4.01
C VAL A 39 -5.65 -9.13 3.78
N GLU A 40 -6.21 -10.23 4.29
CA GLU A 40 -5.66 -11.58 4.07
C GLU A 40 -5.52 -11.94 2.59
N LEU A 41 -6.55 -11.63 1.79
CA LEU A 41 -6.59 -11.91 0.36
C LEU A 41 -5.62 -11.04 -0.43
N LEU A 42 -5.42 -9.79 0.00
CA LEU A 42 -4.56 -8.81 -0.66
C LEU A 42 -3.07 -9.02 -0.32
N SER A 43 -2.75 -9.50 0.90
CA SER A 43 -1.37 -9.71 1.38
C SER A 43 -0.45 -10.40 0.36
N PRO A 44 -0.83 -11.52 -0.29
CA PRO A 44 0.04 -12.17 -1.27
C PRO A 44 0.34 -11.33 -2.52
N VAL A 45 -0.59 -10.45 -2.93
CA VAL A 45 -0.38 -9.54 -4.07
C VAL A 45 0.60 -8.45 -3.68
N VAL A 46 0.43 -7.86 -2.50
CA VAL A 46 1.31 -6.79 -2.00
C VAL A 46 2.72 -7.33 -1.76
N ALA A 47 2.87 -8.45 -1.05
CA ALA A 47 4.16 -9.07 -0.77
C ALA A 47 4.94 -9.33 -2.06
N ARG A 48 4.30 -9.96 -3.07
CA ARG A 48 4.94 -10.20 -4.37
C ARG A 48 5.44 -8.92 -5.03
N ILE A 49 4.65 -7.84 -5.03
CA ILE A 49 5.05 -6.58 -5.68
C ILE A 49 6.18 -5.89 -4.90
N LEU A 50 6.18 -5.98 -3.57
CA LEU A 50 7.28 -5.50 -2.75
C LEU A 50 8.56 -6.32 -2.98
N ASP A 51 8.46 -7.65 -3.07
CA ASP A 51 9.60 -8.53 -3.40
C ASP A 51 10.17 -8.25 -4.81
N GLU A 52 9.30 -8.03 -5.80
CA GLU A 52 9.71 -7.63 -7.15
C GLU A 52 10.45 -6.27 -7.12
N THR A 53 9.99 -5.35 -6.28
CA THR A 53 10.60 -4.02 -6.10
C THR A 53 11.96 -4.11 -5.42
N ASP A 54 12.06 -4.92 -4.36
CA ASP A 54 13.31 -5.21 -3.65
C ASP A 54 14.35 -5.83 -4.59
N ALA A 55 13.98 -6.90 -5.30
CA ALA A 55 14.88 -7.56 -6.25
C ALA A 55 15.35 -6.64 -7.37
N THR A 56 14.51 -5.71 -7.82
CA THR A 56 14.83 -4.82 -8.95
C THR A 56 15.67 -3.62 -8.53
N PHE A 57 15.36 -2.98 -7.41
CA PHE A 57 15.92 -1.68 -7.03
C PHE A 57 16.79 -1.69 -5.77
N LEU A 58 16.58 -2.67 -4.89
CA LEU A 58 17.16 -2.72 -3.55
C LEU A 58 18.13 -3.89 -3.34
N ASP A 59 18.47 -4.60 -4.42
CA ASP A 59 19.47 -5.66 -4.46
C ASP A 59 19.19 -6.84 -3.51
N GLY A 60 17.91 -7.08 -3.17
CA GLY A 60 17.53 -8.15 -2.26
C GLY A 60 17.85 -7.85 -0.79
N THR A 61 18.03 -6.57 -0.44
CA THR A 61 18.36 -6.13 0.93
C THR A 61 17.14 -5.63 1.69
N GLY A 62 15.99 -5.57 1.02
CA GLY A 62 14.73 -5.13 1.58
C GLY A 62 14.15 -6.13 2.58
N GLU A 63 13.46 -5.59 3.58
CA GLU A 63 12.67 -6.33 4.54
C GLU A 63 11.22 -5.88 4.44
N VAL A 64 10.32 -6.84 4.18
CA VAL A 64 8.88 -6.62 4.16
C VAL A 64 8.31 -6.93 5.54
N ALA A 65 7.69 -5.95 6.17
CA ALA A 65 6.94 -6.10 7.41
C ALA A 65 5.45 -5.86 7.18
N GLN A 66 4.61 -6.63 7.86
CA GLN A 66 3.16 -6.38 7.92
C GLN A 66 2.76 -6.09 9.36
N ARG A 67 1.93 -5.06 9.57
CA ARG A 67 1.36 -4.74 10.89
C ARG A 67 -0.08 -4.26 10.77
N THR A 68 -0.87 -4.60 11.78
CA THR A 68 -2.23 -4.08 11.95
C THR A 68 -2.22 -3.01 13.04
N VAL A 69 -3.02 -1.96 12.86
CA VAL A 69 -3.21 -0.87 13.82
C VAL A 69 -4.68 -0.78 14.15
N GLU A 70 -5.01 -0.85 15.43
CA GLU A 70 -6.33 -0.51 15.94
C GLU A 70 -6.26 0.87 16.59
N HIS A 71 -7.26 1.70 16.31
CA HIS A 71 -7.36 3.06 16.86
C HIS A 71 -8.38 3.12 18.00
N ASP A 72 -8.25 4.12 18.88
CA ASP A 72 -9.13 4.28 20.05
C ASP A 72 -10.61 4.41 19.69
N ASP A 73 -10.91 4.92 18.49
CA ASP A 73 -12.28 5.04 17.99
C ASP A 73 -12.83 3.75 17.37
N GLY A 74 -12.02 2.69 17.32
CA GLY A 74 -12.34 1.40 16.73
C GLY A 74 -12.00 1.28 15.24
N SER A 75 -11.45 2.31 14.59
CA SER A 75 -10.93 2.22 13.23
C SER A 75 -9.75 1.26 13.14
N VAL A 76 -9.52 0.68 11.96
CA VAL A 76 -8.48 -0.35 11.75
C VAL A 76 -7.69 -0.11 10.47
N ASP A 77 -6.37 -0.33 10.54
CA ASP A 77 -5.47 -0.25 9.39
C ASP A 77 -4.59 -1.51 9.31
N ALA A 78 -4.24 -1.91 8.10
CA ALA A 78 -3.19 -2.88 7.81
C ALA A 78 -2.13 -2.24 6.92
N HIS A 79 -0.89 -2.27 7.38
CA HIS A 79 0.26 -1.71 6.69
C HIS A 79 1.17 -2.83 6.20
N TRP A 80 1.60 -2.73 4.95
CA TRP A 80 2.76 -3.45 4.42
C TRP A 80 3.86 -2.43 4.16
N GLU A 81 5.02 -2.66 4.76
CA GLU A 81 6.15 -1.74 4.73
C GLU A 81 7.37 -2.44 4.16
N LEU A 82 8.03 -1.83 3.17
CA LEU A 82 9.32 -2.28 2.63
C LEU A 82 10.40 -1.28 3.05
N SER A 83 11.29 -1.73 3.93
CA SER A 83 12.44 -0.98 4.42
C SER A 83 13.75 -1.59 3.92
N TRP A 84 14.82 -0.81 3.85
CA TRP A 84 16.16 -1.34 3.50
C TRP A 84 17.28 -0.46 4.10
N PRO A 85 18.51 -0.97 4.24
CA PRO A 85 19.57 -0.31 5.03
C PRO A 85 19.85 1.14 4.62
N GLN A 86 20.04 1.41 3.33
CA GLN A 86 20.37 2.75 2.84
C GLN A 86 19.24 3.76 3.08
N GLN A 87 17.97 3.31 3.11
CA GLN A 87 16.85 4.18 3.47
C GLN A 87 16.81 4.44 4.97
N GLN A 88 17.08 3.44 5.81
CA GLN A 88 17.09 3.59 7.26
C GLN A 88 18.22 4.52 7.75
N GLU A 89 19.37 4.49 7.07
CA GLU A 89 20.52 5.33 7.39
C GLU A 89 20.41 6.76 6.81
N ALA A 90 19.51 6.98 5.85
CA ALA A 90 19.38 8.26 5.17
C ALA A 90 18.64 9.31 6.02
N THR A 91 19.17 10.52 5.98
CA THR A 91 18.46 11.73 6.45
C THR A 91 17.67 12.34 5.29
N GLY A 92 16.37 12.50 5.50
CA GLY A 92 15.44 13.13 4.56
C GLY A 92 15.72 14.61 4.34
N ARG A 93 15.07 15.20 3.33
CA ARG A 93 15.19 16.63 2.98
C ARG A 93 14.84 17.58 4.13
N ASP A 94 13.94 17.15 5.00
CA ASP A 94 13.46 17.90 6.16
C ASP A 94 14.32 17.71 7.41
N GLY A 95 15.40 16.92 7.33
CA GLY A 95 16.26 16.56 8.45
C GLY A 95 15.76 15.36 9.27
N GLY A 96 14.63 14.75 8.89
CA GLY A 96 14.08 13.56 9.52
C GLY A 96 14.64 12.26 8.94
N ALA A 97 14.09 11.12 9.36
CA ALA A 97 14.36 9.83 8.73
C ALA A 97 13.59 9.73 7.40
N VAL A 98 14.18 9.06 6.41
CA VAL A 98 13.43 8.65 5.22
C VAL A 98 12.51 7.49 5.61
N ALA A 99 11.21 7.58 5.34
CA ALA A 99 10.25 6.53 5.66
C ALA A 99 10.44 5.25 4.79
N PRO A 100 9.85 4.10 5.13
CA PRO A 100 9.80 2.95 4.22
C PRO A 100 8.78 3.17 3.09
N ILE A 101 8.78 2.31 2.07
CA ILE A 101 7.64 2.24 1.13
C ILE A 101 6.43 1.67 1.87
N GLN A 102 5.26 2.30 1.75
CA GLN A 102 4.04 1.81 2.42
C GLN A 102 2.89 1.53 1.45
N VAL A 103 2.25 0.38 1.64
CA VAL A 103 0.89 0.10 1.14
C VAL A 103 0.00 -0.04 2.37
N ILE A 104 -1.14 0.66 2.38
CA ILE A 104 -1.99 0.80 3.56
C ILE A 104 -3.44 0.50 3.16
N ALA A 105 -3.99 -0.59 3.69
CA ALA A 105 -5.43 -0.79 3.74
C ALA A 105 -5.94 -0.14 5.03
N TRP A 106 -6.98 0.68 4.96
CA TRP A 106 -7.48 1.40 6.14
C TRP A 106 -8.99 1.48 6.13
N PHE A 107 -9.58 1.43 7.32
CA PHE A 107 -11.02 1.46 7.49
C PHE A 107 -11.43 2.28 8.72
N HIS A 108 -11.86 3.50 8.44
CA HIS A 108 -12.35 4.42 9.46
C HIS A 108 -13.77 4.06 9.90
N ARG A 109 -14.05 4.13 11.21
CA ARG A 109 -15.35 3.71 11.79
C ARG A 109 -16.58 4.38 11.19
N MET A 110 -16.43 5.63 10.77
CA MET A 110 -17.50 6.42 10.17
C MET A 110 -17.67 6.21 8.65
N PHE A 111 -16.82 5.39 8.02
CA PHE A 111 -16.86 5.17 6.57
C PHE A 111 -17.78 4.01 6.21
N THR A 112 -18.25 4.04 4.95
CA THR A 112 -19.12 2.97 4.45
C THR A 112 -18.32 1.69 4.19
N HIS A 113 -17.14 1.82 3.57
CA HIS A 113 -16.22 0.74 3.21
C HIS A 113 -14.76 1.17 3.43
N ALA A 114 -13.86 0.19 3.35
CA ALA A 114 -12.42 0.38 3.48
C ALA A 114 -11.77 0.90 2.20
N HIS A 115 -10.54 1.41 2.34
CA HIS A 115 -9.76 1.98 1.26
C HIS A 115 -8.32 1.44 1.24
N LEU A 116 -7.66 1.60 0.10
CA LEU A 116 -6.26 1.26 -0.15
C LEU A 116 -5.52 2.53 -0.59
N ARG A 117 -4.33 2.77 -0.02
CA ARG A 117 -3.49 3.94 -0.32
C ARG A 117 -2.00 3.67 -0.08
N GLY A 118 -1.16 4.63 -0.45
CA GLY A 118 0.20 4.77 0.08
C GLY A 118 0.28 5.81 1.19
N SER A 119 1.48 6.07 1.70
CA SER A 119 1.73 7.21 2.61
C SER A 119 1.56 8.56 1.89
N THR A 120 1.77 8.60 0.57
CA THR A 120 1.64 9.81 -0.26
C THR A 120 0.68 9.68 -1.44
N ALA A 121 -0.03 8.55 -1.57
CA ALA A 121 -0.77 8.22 -2.77
C ALA A 121 -2.20 7.74 -2.51
N GLY A 122 -3.17 8.53 -2.98
CA GLY A 122 -4.55 8.11 -3.27
C GLY A 122 -5.40 7.64 -2.09
N ASP A 123 -6.59 7.15 -2.44
CA ASP A 123 -7.58 6.49 -1.57
C ASP A 123 -8.55 5.72 -2.48
N TRP A 124 -8.15 4.52 -2.90
CA TRP A 124 -8.98 3.67 -3.76
C TRP A 124 -9.92 2.81 -2.91
N PRO A 125 -11.16 2.53 -3.36
CA PRO A 125 -12.03 1.62 -2.62
C PRO A 125 -11.44 0.21 -2.60
N LEU A 126 -11.46 -0.43 -1.42
CA LEU A 126 -10.96 -1.78 -1.20
C LEU A 126 -12.08 -2.80 -1.44
N GLN A 127 -12.36 -3.11 -2.70
CA GLN A 127 -13.43 -4.04 -3.08
C GLN A 127 -12.86 -5.44 -3.28
N VAL A 128 -12.52 -6.11 -2.17
CA VAL A 128 -11.82 -7.41 -2.18
C VAL A 128 -12.56 -8.42 -1.30
N THR A 129 -13.31 -9.33 -1.93
CA THR A 129 -13.95 -10.47 -1.24
C THR A 129 -13.45 -11.82 -1.73
N SER A 130 -12.65 -11.83 -2.81
CA SER A 130 -12.08 -13.02 -3.41
C SER A 130 -10.61 -12.85 -3.82
N ALA A 131 -9.91 -13.95 -4.10
CA ALA A 131 -8.55 -13.90 -4.64
C ALA A 131 -8.50 -13.24 -6.02
N ALA A 132 -9.55 -13.38 -6.83
CA ALA A 132 -9.64 -12.71 -8.13
C ALA A 132 -9.71 -11.18 -7.95
N ASP A 133 -10.49 -10.71 -6.97
CA ASP A 133 -10.58 -9.28 -6.65
C ASP A 133 -9.24 -8.72 -6.17
N ALA A 134 -8.52 -9.48 -5.34
CA ALA A 134 -7.18 -9.12 -4.89
C ALA A 134 -6.23 -8.96 -6.09
N GLN A 135 -6.25 -9.89 -7.05
CA GLN A 135 -5.43 -9.77 -8.27
C GLN A 135 -5.84 -8.56 -9.12
N ARG A 136 -7.12 -8.19 -9.18
CA ARG A 136 -7.55 -6.95 -9.85
C ARG A 136 -6.98 -5.67 -9.20
N GLN A 137 -6.53 -5.73 -7.94
CA GLN A 137 -5.88 -4.60 -7.27
C GLN A 137 -4.43 -4.39 -7.72
N GLU A 138 -3.80 -5.36 -8.40
CA GLU A 138 -2.38 -5.29 -8.77
C GLU A 138 -1.97 -3.95 -9.42
N PRO A 139 -2.70 -3.39 -10.42
CA PRO A 139 -2.32 -2.12 -11.01
C PRO A 139 -2.30 -0.95 -10.00
N ILE A 140 -3.19 -0.97 -9.00
CA ILE A 140 -3.23 0.05 -7.95
C ILE A 140 -2.08 -0.14 -6.98
N VAL A 141 -1.81 -1.38 -6.54
CA VAL A 141 -0.68 -1.65 -5.64
C VAL A 141 0.64 -1.26 -6.32
N ARG A 142 0.81 -1.57 -7.61
CA ARG A 142 1.99 -1.12 -8.37
C ARG A 142 2.09 0.40 -8.44
N ALA A 143 0.99 1.09 -8.71
CA ALA A 143 0.98 2.56 -8.74
C ALA A 143 1.33 3.18 -7.38
N ILE A 144 0.84 2.59 -6.28
CA ILE A 144 1.20 3.00 -4.91
C ILE A 144 2.71 2.79 -4.68
N VAL A 145 3.22 1.59 -4.93
CA VAL A 145 4.63 1.25 -4.71
C VAL A 145 5.56 2.11 -5.55
N GLU A 146 5.21 2.39 -6.82
CA GLU A 146 5.98 3.29 -7.68
C GLU A 146 5.98 4.73 -7.14
N THR A 147 4.83 5.23 -6.68
CA THR A 147 4.71 6.57 -6.10
C THR A 147 5.53 6.69 -4.81
N GLU A 148 5.45 5.67 -3.95
CA GLU A 148 6.22 5.59 -2.71
C GLU A 148 7.72 5.52 -3.00
N LEU A 149 8.17 4.65 -3.91
CA LEU A 149 9.58 4.54 -4.30
C LEU A 149 10.11 5.89 -4.81
N HIS A 150 9.36 6.56 -5.68
CA HIS A 150 9.70 7.90 -6.15
C HIS A 150 9.79 8.90 -4.99
N GLN A 151 8.86 8.84 -4.04
CA GLN A 151 8.89 9.70 -2.87
C GLN A 151 10.13 9.46 -2.01
N ARG A 152 10.54 8.19 -1.79
CA ARG A 152 11.77 7.88 -1.04
C ARG A 152 13.02 8.39 -1.75
N ILE A 153 13.07 8.31 -3.08
CA ILE A 153 14.12 8.94 -3.89
C ILE A 153 14.12 10.46 -3.72
N PHE A 154 12.95 11.08 -3.71
CA PHE A 154 12.82 12.51 -3.50
C PHE A 154 13.36 12.89 -2.12
N ASP A 155 12.88 12.25 -1.05
CA ASP A 155 13.23 12.55 0.34
C ASP A 155 14.70 12.24 0.65
N GLY A 156 15.16 11.04 0.31
CA GLY A 156 16.48 10.51 0.65
C GLY A 156 17.58 10.73 -0.38
N ARG A 157 17.25 11.28 -1.56
CA ARG A 157 18.09 11.34 -2.78
C ARG A 157 18.23 9.99 -3.47
N TRP A 158 18.81 10.00 -4.67
CA TRP A 158 18.90 8.82 -5.55
C TRP A 158 19.75 7.68 -4.97
N TRP A 159 20.74 7.98 -4.12
CA TRP A 159 21.64 6.98 -3.55
C TRP A 159 21.01 6.15 -2.44
N VAL A 160 19.78 6.44 -2.02
CA VAL A 160 19.03 5.49 -1.20
C VAL A 160 18.72 4.21 -1.96
N LEU A 161 18.78 4.18 -3.30
CA LEU A 161 18.59 2.95 -4.06
C LEU A 161 19.94 2.24 -4.30
N PRO A 162 20.15 1.02 -3.77
CA PRO A 162 21.31 0.18 -4.09
C PRO A 162 21.57 0.04 -5.59
N ALA A 163 20.52 -0.19 -6.39
CA ALA A 163 20.65 -0.32 -7.83
C ALA A 163 21.19 0.94 -8.51
N ALA A 164 20.87 2.13 -7.98
CA ALA A 164 21.38 3.39 -8.49
C ALA A 164 22.86 3.58 -8.11
N VAL A 165 23.25 3.26 -6.88
CA VAL A 165 24.66 3.30 -6.44
C VAL A 165 25.53 2.33 -7.24
N ARG A 166 25.06 1.09 -7.46
CA ARG A 166 25.75 0.12 -8.32
C ARG A 166 25.94 0.62 -9.74
N ARG A 167 24.95 1.34 -10.29
CA ARG A 167 24.94 1.79 -11.69
C ARG A 167 25.71 3.10 -11.92
N TYR A 168 25.64 4.02 -10.97
CA TYR A 168 26.13 5.40 -11.14
C TYR A 168 27.29 5.77 -10.20
N GLY A 169 27.70 4.86 -9.32
CA GLY A 169 28.76 5.09 -8.32
C GLY A 169 28.21 5.56 -6.97
N PRO A 170 29.08 5.78 -5.97
CA PRO A 170 28.68 6.33 -4.67
C PRO A 170 28.15 7.77 -4.81
N PRO A 171 27.38 8.26 -3.81
CA PRO A 171 27.01 9.66 -3.78
C PRO A 171 28.25 10.57 -3.75
N PRO A 172 28.15 11.80 -4.30
CA PRO A 172 29.21 12.79 -4.15
C PRO A 172 29.42 13.12 -2.66
N GLU A 173 30.68 13.42 -2.30
CA GLU A 173 31.06 13.91 -0.97
C GLU A 173 30.36 15.23 -0.61
#